data_AF-A0A950XU35-F1
#
_entry.id   AF-A0A950XU35-F1
#
_cell.length_a   1.000
_cell.length_b   1.000
_cell.length_c   1.000
_cell.angle_alpha   90.00
_cell.angle_beta   90.00
_cell.angle_gamma   90.00
#
_symmetry.space_group_name_H-M   'P 1'
#
loop_
_entity.id
_entity.type
_entity.pdbx_description
1 polymer ?
#
loop_
_entity_poly.entity_id
_entity_poly.type
_entity_poly.pdbx_seq_one_letter_code
_entity_poly.pdbx_strand_id
1 'polypeptide(L)'
;MLAAILLCHAQPPDIVLTGTFSGSDNHTYREVPFKVPAGTGRITIELSYSGRDQRTVIDLGLFDPERFRGWGGGKQGAVSLSETDATPSYLPGPIRAGRWKLLLGVPNIRPGVRSDFTAKIYFERSGAAPAVSTFSSAPLRAGPAWYRGDLHLHTGHSDGSCISQSGQTVPCPAFKIVSAAADRHLDFIAVTDHNSTSHYGALRELQPYFDRLLIIPGREITTFEGHANVFGTTEFIDFRAGSASVPTMNDVFRQVEKLHALISVNHPNDPTGEECMGCRWLAANADLSRVQAVEAVNGGNAEGPLAGIPFWEAQLNRGIHLTGIGGSDTHNPDDKSRAGVGYPTTVVQAAELSERRILEGIRAGNVFIDVEGRPDRLLEMTAASVGATVEMGGTLKAPMGATIHVSVHATQLNGAITEVIQDGRTVSPLSEPAIKAADFRQSFDMAADGGRHWIRVNIRNREGRLLIVGNPIYW
;
A
#
# COMPACT_ATOMS: atom_id res chain seq x y z
N MET A 1 12.96 -28.75 0.57
CA MET A 1 13.79 -27.56 0.83
C MET A 1 12.85 -26.40 1.09
N LEU A 2 12.55 -26.07 2.34
CA LEU A 2 12.02 -24.73 2.65
C LEU A 2 13.26 -23.84 2.77
N ALA A 3 13.33 -22.79 1.96
CA ALA A 3 14.27 -21.71 2.21
C ALA A 3 14.01 -21.21 3.64
N ALA A 4 15.02 -21.27 4.51
CA ALA A 4 14.97 -20.50 5.73
C ALA A 4 14.89 -19.04 5.28
N ILE A 5 13.72 -18.43 5.41
CA ILE A 5 13.56 -17.00 5.22
C ILE A 5 14.33 -16.37 6.37
N LEU A 6 15.64 -16.14 6.17
CA LEU A 6 16.36 -15.16 6.96
C LEU A 6 15.66 -13.84 6.66
N LEU A 7 14.96 -13.29 7.66
CA LEU A 7 14.52 -11.91 7.54
C LEU A 7 15.79 -11.06 7.44
N CYS A 8 15.89 -10.28 6.37
CA CYS A 8 16.90 -9.25 6.28
C CYS A 8 16.39 -8.05 7.10
N HIS A 9 16.44 -8.17 8.43
CA HIS A 9 16.26 -7.00 9.27
C HIS A 9 17.46 -6.08 9.00
N ALA A 10 17.20 -4.85 8.56
CA ALA A 10 18.23 -3.83 8.39
C ALA A 10 18.90 -3.43 9.73
N GLN A 11 18.36 -3.90 10.87
CA GLN A 11 18.83 -3.63 12.21
C GLN A 11 19.20 -4.91 12.98
N PRO A 12 20.20 -4.85 13.88
CA PRO A 12 20.50 -5.96 14.78
C PRO A 12 19.33 -6.23 15.73
N PRO A 13 19.19 -7.47 16.24
CA PRO A 13 18.15 -7.78 17.22
C PRO A 13 18.35 -7.04 18.54
N ASP A 14 17.26 -6.58 19.14
CA ASP A 14 17.24 -5.93 20.46
C ASP A 14 17.62 -6.91 21.58
N ILE A 15 17.20 -8.18 21.46
CA ILE A 15 17.54 -9.25 22.39
C ILE A 15 17.96 -10.50 21.62
N VAL A 16 19.03 -11.14 22.09
CA VAL A 16 19.42 -12.48 21.65
C VAL A 16 19.39 -13.42 22.84
N LEU A 17 18.53 -14.43 22.78
CA LEU A 17 18.44 -15.49 23.78
C LEU A 17 19.03 -16.77 23.19
N THR A 18 19.90 -17.42 23.95
CA THR A 18 20.54 -18.67 23.54
C THR A 18 20.37 -19.74 24.59
N GLY A 19 20.37 -21.00 24.17
CA GLY A 19 20.44 -22.12 25.09
C GLY A 19 20.59 -23.44 24.36
N THR A 20 20.63 -24.52 25.13
CA THR A 20 20.79 -25.87 24.59
C THR A 20 19.72 -26.79 25.14
N PHE A 21 19.19 -27.64 24.27
CA PHE A 21 18.42 -28.83 24.62
C PHE A 21 19.24 -30.08 24.35
N SER A 22 18.92 -31.14 25.07
CA SER A 22 19.53 -32.45 24.96
C SER A 22 18.45 -33.53 24.88
N GLY A 23 18.85 -34.77 24.57
CA GLY A 23 17.92 -35.91 24.53
C GLY A 23 17.01 -36.07 25.76
N SER A 24 17.42 -35.61 26.95
CA SER A 24 16.59 -35.66 28.16
C SER A 24 15.47 -34.61 28.20
N ASP A 25 15.53 -33.58 27.35
CA ASP A 25 14.49 -32.56 27.22
C ASP A 25 13.34 -33.02 26.31
N ASN A 26 13.37 -34.26 25.80
CA ASN A 26 12.31 -34.79 24.96
C ASN A 26 10.96 -34.78 25.69
N HIS A 27 9.93 -34.28 25.01
CA HIS A 27 8.57 -34.09 25.53
C HIS A 27 8.49 -33.12 26.73
N THR A 28 9.32 -32.09 26.75
CA THR A 28 9.29 -31.04 27.78
C THR A 28 8.94 -29.68 27.21
N TYR A 29 8.65 -28.74 28.12
CA TYR A 29 8.51 -27.32 27.82
C TYR A 29 9.51 -26.53 28.66
N ARG A 30 10.11 -25.48 28.08
CA ARG A 30 11.01 -24.57 28.78
C ARG A 30 10.58 -23.13 28.55
N GLU A 31 10.33 -22.41 29.65
CA GLU A 31 10.06 -20.98 29.60
C GLU A 31 11.37 -20.18 29.58
N VAL A 32 11.49 -19.23 28.66
CA VAL A 32 12.63 -18.32 28.56
C VAL A 32 12.11 -16.89 28.68
N PRO A 33 12.33 -16.19 29.81
CA PRO A 33 11.80 -14.85 30.02
C PRO A 33 12.60 -13.79 29.27
N PHE A 34 11.91 -12.74 28.84
CA PHE A 34 12.52 -11.51 28.31
C PHE A 34 11.68 -10.30 28.68
N LYS A 35 12.24 -9.09 28.53
CA LYS A 35 11.56 -7.84 28.89
C LYS A 35 11.20 -7.06 27.63
N VAL A 36 9.93 -6.70 27.51
CA VAL A 36 9.42 -5.82 26.44
C VAL A 36 9.40 -4.38 26.96
N PRO A 37 10.09 -3.43 26.28
CA PRO A 37 10.08 -2.01 26.63
C PRO A 37 8.70 -1.35 26.45
N ALA A 38 8.43 -0.29 27.20
CA ALA A 38 7.23 0.52 27.03
C ALA A 38 7.24 1.27 25.69
N GLY A 39 6.08 1.32 25.01
CA GLY A 39 5.93 1.94 23.68
C GLY A 39 6.37 1.04 22.51
N THR A 40 6.50 -0.26 22.73
CA THR A 40 6.63 -1.27 21.67
C THR A 40 5.26 -1.45 21.01
N GLY A 41 5.19 -1.33 19.68
CA GLY A 41 3.98 -1.54 18.88
C GLY A 41 3.93 -2.92 18.23
N ARG A 42 5.09 -3.52 17.93
CA ARG A 42 5.21 -4.87 17.35
C ARG A 42 6.41 -5.61 17.92
N ILE A 43 6.23 -6.91 18.13
CA ILE A 43 7.28 -7.85 18.54
C ILE A 43 7.49 -8.84 17.40
N THR A 44 8.72 -8.98 16.93
CA THR A 44 9.12 -10.01 15.97
C THR A 44 10.15 -10.92 16.60
N ILE A 45 9.96 -12.24 16.50
CA ILE A 45 10.83 -13.28 17.07
C ILE A 45 11.27 -14.22 15.95
N GLU A 46 12.58 -14.40 15.79
CA GLU A 46 13.18 -15.41 14.92
C GLU A 46 13.77 -16.52 15.77
N LEU A 47 13.33 -17.76 15.55
CA LEU A 47 13.86 -18.94 16.24
C LEU A 47 14.64 -19.82 15.26
N SER A 48 15.91 -20.06 15.60
CA SER A 48 16.77 -21.00 14.89
C SER A 48 17.33 -22.03 15.87
N TYR A 49 17.56 -23.27 15.39
CA TYR A 49 18.16 -24.32 16.20
C TYR A 49 18.83 -25.41 15.35
N SER A 50 19.81 -26.09 15.94
CA SER A 50 20.57 -27.18 15.31
C SER A 50 19.88 -28.56 15.47
N GLY A 51 20.33 -29.58 14.74
CA GLY A 51 19.85 -30.96 14.89
C GLY A 51 18.55 -31.30 14.14
N ARG A 52 18.07 -30.45 13.23
CA ARG A 52 16.90 -30.75 12.36
C ARG A 52 17.13 -31.99 11.49
N ASP A 53 18.35 -32.18 11.00
CA ASP A 53 18.84 -33.38 10.30
C ASP A 53 18.75 -34.64 11.17
N GLN A 54 18.88 -34.48 12.49
CA GLN A 54 18.72 -35.53 13.50
C GLN A 54 17.28 -35.65 14.01
N ARG A 55 16.33 -35.01 13.30
CA ARG A 55 14.90 -34.94 13.62
C ARG A 55 14.57 -34.16 14.88
N THR A 56 15.45 -33.32 15.41
CA THR A 56 15.07 -32.41 16.50
C THR A 56 13.97 -31.46 16.03
N VAL A 57 12.97 -31.27 16.88
CA VAL A 57 11.88 -30.32 16.71
C VAL A 57 11.77 -29.49 17.97
N ILE A 58 11.82 -28.17 17.80
CA ILE A 58 11.54 -27.18 18.83
C ILE A 58 10.39 -26.30 18.33
N ASP A 59 9.34 -26.24 19.13
CA ASP A 59 8.16 -25.41 18.92
C ASP A 59 8.30 -24.08 19.66
N LEU A 60 7.63 -23.04 19.16
CA LEU A 60 7.65 -21.70 19.74
C LEU A 60 6.25 -21.35 20.25
N GLY A 61 6.11 -21.15 21.55
CA GLY A 61 4.97 -20.50 22.16
C GLY A 61 5.34 -19.14 22.72
N LEU A 62 4.34 -18.30 22.98
CA LEU A 62 4.53 -16.97 23.54
C LEU A 62 3.52 -16.67 24.63
N PHE A 63 4.00 -16.19 25.78
CA PHE A 63 3.18 -15.56 26.81
C PHE A 63 3.49 -14.07 26.90
N ASP A 64 2.43 -13.27 26.99
CA ASP A 64 2.51 -11.90 27.47
C ASP A 64 2.36 -11.87 29.02
N PRO A 65 2.40 -10.70 29.68
CA PRO A 65 2.28 -10.61 31.13
C PRO A 65 0.96 -11.14 31.71
N GLU A 66 -0.09 -11.28 30.89
CA GLU A 66 -1.46 -11.59 31.33
C GLU A 66 -1.94 -12.96 30.82
N ARG A 67 -1.50 -13.40 29.63
CA ARG A 67 -2.08 -14.54 28.92
C ARG A 67 -1.14 -15.19 27.90
N PHE A 68 -1.59 -16.35 27.42
CA PHE A 68 -0.98 -17.03 26.27
C PHE A 68 -1.33 -16.32 24.95
N ARG A 69 -0.33 -16.14 24.08
CA ARG A 69 -0.46 -15.43 22.79
C ARG A 69 -0.41 -16.32 21.57
N GLY A 70 -0.02 -17.58 21.69
CA GLY A 70 -0.02 -18.49 20.54
C GLY A 70 1.07 -19.54 20.56
N TRP A 71 0.94 -20.49 19.65
CA TRP A 71 1.80 -21.65 19.49
C TRP A 71 2.10 -21.92 18.02
N GLY A 72 3.35 -21.74 17.61
CA GLY A 72 3.88 -22.19 16.34
C GLY A 72 4.59 -23.53 16.49
N GLY A 73 4.14 -24.56 15.76
CA GLY A 73 4.89 -25.81 15.65
C GLY A 73 6.25 -25.61 14.99
N GLY A 74 7.16 -26.58 15.11
CA GLY A 74 8.60 -26.43 14.80
C GLY A 74 8.98 -26.20 13.33
N LYS A 75 8.01 -25.93 12.46
CA LYS A 75 8.18 -25.41 11.10
C LYS A 75 8.23 -23.88 11.03
N GLN A 76 7.78 -23.17 12.05
CA GLN A 76 7.70 -21.71 12.03
C GLN A 76 9.03 -21.10 12.48
N GLY A 77 9.77 -20.49 11.55
CA GLY A 77 11.08 -19.88 11.81
C GLY A 77 11.02 -18.46 12.37
N ALA A 78 9.95 -17.72 12.07
CA ALA A 78 9.74 -16.37 12.58
C ALA A 78 8.26 -16.08 12.81
N VAL A 79 7.98 -15.29 13.84
CA VAL A 79 6.64 -14.91 14.27
C VAL A 79 6.63 -13.43 14.62
N SER A 80 5.55 -12.74 14.27
CA SER A 80 5.40 -11.32 14.59
C SER A 80 3.96 -11.03 14.97
N LEU A 81 3.76 -10.15 15.93
CA LEU A 81 2.45 -9.72 16.38
C LEU A 81 2.47 -8.24 16.81
N SER A 82 1.35 -7.59 16.57
CA SER A 82 1.03 -6.22 16.95
C SER A 82 -0.29 -6.19 17.73
N GLU A 83 -0.81 -4.99 17.93
CA GLU A 83 -2.16 -4.81 18.48
C GLU A 83 -3.25 -5.35 17.55
N THR A 84 -3.07 -5.28 16.23
CA THR A 84 -4.15 -5.48 15.25
C THR A 84 -3.94 -6.67 14.31
N ASP A 85 -2.72 -7.19 14.20
CA ASP A 85 -2.39 -8.38 13.40
C ASP A 85 -1.36 -9.29 14.10
N ALA A 86 -1.35 -10.57 13.73
CA ALA A 86 -0.35 -11.52 14.20
C ALA A 86 -0.14 -12.62 13.17
N THR A 87 1.09 -13.15 13.12
CA THR A 87 1.40 -14.33 12.31
C THR A 87 0.43 -15.46 12.68
N PRO A 88 -0.08 -16.25 11.71
CA PRO A 88 -0.99 -17.36 12.00
C PRO A 88 -0.48 -18.25 13.14
N SER A 89 -1.44 -18.72 13.94
CA SER A 89 -1.25 -19.41 15.23
C SER A 89 -0.92 -18.51 16.44
N TYR A 90 -0.86 -17.19 16.24
CA TYR A 90 -0.73 -16.19 17.31
C TYR A 90 -1.90 -15.21 17.31
N LEU A 91 -2.12 -14.60 18.48
CA LEU A 91 -3.22 -13.67 18.73
C LEU A 91 -2.71 -12.22 18.76
N PRO A 92 -3.34 -11.31 17.99
CA PRO A 92 -3.09 -9.88 18.12
C PRO A 92 -3.64 -9.35 19.45
N GLY A 93 -3.28 -8.11 19.77
CA GLY A 93 -3.77 -7.38 20.93
C GLY A 93 -2.67 -6.58 21.62
N PRO A 94 -3.02 -5.68 22.56
CA PRO A 94 -2.12 -4.67 23.10
C PRO A 94 -0.76 -5.23 23.50
N ILE A 95 0.31 -4.54 23.11
CA ILE A 95 1.68 -4.91 23.46
C ILE A 95 2.03 -4.28 24.81
N ARG A 96 1.82 -5.04 25.89
CA ARG A 96 2.12 -4.60 27.26
C ARG A 96 3.62 -4.58 27.51
N ALA A 97 4.12 -3.48 28.07
CA ALA A 97 5.46 -3.43 28.62
C ALA A 97 5.59 -4.41 29.79
N GLY A 98 6.75 -5.04 29.96
CA GLY A 98 7.02 -5.89 31.12
C GLY A 98 7.62 -7.24 30.76
N ARG A 99 7.38 -8.24 31.61
CA ARG A 99 7.97 -9.58 31.49
C ARG A 99 7.13 -10.46 30.58
N TRP A 100 7.71 -10.85 29.46
CA TRP A 100 7.17 -11.83 28.51
C TRP A 100 7.96 -13.14 28.62
N LYS A 101 7.44 -14.22 28.05
CA LYS A 101 8.11 -15.52 28.04
C LYS A 101 7.95 -16.21 26.71
N LEU A 102 9.07 -16.66 26.13
CA LEU A 102 9.03 -17.72 25.12
C LEU A 102 8.69 -19.03 25.84
N LEU A 103 7.78 -19.82 25.28
CA LEU A 103 7.51 -21.19 25.71
C LEU A 103 8.09 -22.13 24.64
N LEU A 104 9.29 -22.65 24.86
CA LEU A 104 9.94 -23.55 23.91
C LEU A 104 9.51 -24.99 24.20
N GLY A 105 8.74 -25.59 23.28
CA GLY A 105 8.36 -27.00 23.35
C GLY A 105 9.38 -27.89 22.66
N VAL A 106 9.67 -29.06 23.22
CA VAL A 106 10.58 -30.03 22.61
C VAL A 106 9.83 -31.33 22.32
N PRO A 107 8.95 -31.36 21.30
CA PRO A 107 8.18 -32.55 20.97
C PRO A 107 9.05 -33.72 20.47
N ASN A 108 10.26 -33.44 19.96
CA ASN A 108 11.18 -34.51 19.60
C ASN A 108 12.65 -34.07 19.72
N ILE A 109 13.46 -34.82 20.46
CA ILE A 109 14.93 -34.80 20.44
C ILE A 109 15.45 -36.19 20.81
N ARG A 110 16.35 -36.75 20.01
CA ARG A 110 16.82 -38.14 20.22
C ARG A 110 17.80 -38.23 21.40
N PRO A 111 17.88 -39.38 22.09
CA PRO A 111 18.94 -39.65 23.06
C PRO A 111 20.33 -39.38 22.47
N GLY A 112 21.21 -38.74 23.24
CA GLY A 112 22.57 -38.39 22.82
C GLY A 112 22.69 -37.19 21.87
N VAL A 113 21.58 -36.64 21.37
CA VAL A 113 21.58 -35.44 20.53
C VAL A 113 21.55 -34.18 21.38
N ARG A 114 22.28 -33.15 20.94
CA ARG A 114 22.21 -31.79 21.46
C ARG A 114 21.71 -30.86 20.38
N SER A 115 20.90 -29.87 20.77
CA SER A 115 20.37 -28.84 19.89
C SER A 115 20.54 -27.48 20.55
N ASP A 116 21.38 -26.66 19.96
CA ASP A 116 21.55 -25.27 20.38
C ASP A 116 20.48 -24.43 19.69
N PHE A 117 19.79 -23.58 20.44
CA PHE A 117 18.81 -22.65 19.90
C PHE A 117 19.28 -21.20 20.07
N THR A 118 18.87 -20.36 19.13
CA THR A 118 18.98 -18.90 19.21
C THR A 118 17.63 -18.31 18.87
N ALA A 119 17.08 -17.51 19.79
CA ALA A 119 15.91 -16.67 19.57
C ALA A 119 16.34 -15.20 19.51
N LYS A 120 16.16 -14.57 18.36
CA LYS A 120 16.38 -13.14 18.16
C LYS A 120 15.04 -12.42 18.28
N ILE A 121 15.00 -11.35 19.05
CA ILE A 121 13.78 -10.59 19.30
C ILE A 121 14.02 -9.14 18.87
N TYR A 122 13.08 -8.60 18.11
CA TYR A 122 13.08 -7.25 17.58
C TYR A 122 11.83 -6.52 18.09
N PHE A 123 12.00 -5.27 18.48
CA PHE A 123 10.95 -4.39 18.96
C PHE A 123 10.79 -3.20 18.03
N GLU A 124 9.64 -3.12 17.39
CA GLU A 124 9.26 -1.95 16.60
C GLU A 124 8.41 -1.02 17.46
N ARG A 125 8.73 0.28 17.44
CA ARG A 125 7.99 1.31 18.17
C ARG A 125 6.62 1.53 17.52
N SER A 126 5.61 1.89 18.31
CA SER A 126 4.36 2.42 17.76
C SER A 126 4.64 3.64 16.88
N GLY A 127 3.97 3.69 15.73
CA GLY A 127 4.15 4.68 14.67
C GLY A 127 5.37 4.46 13.79
N ALA A 128 6.17 3.40 13.98
CA ALA A 128 7.30 3.13 13.10
C ALA A 128 6.82 2.69 11.70
N ALA A 129 7.41 3.28 10.66
CA ALA A 129 7.20 2.82 9.30
C ALA A 129 7.85 1.44 9.10
N PRO A 130 7.18 0.47 8.44
CA PRO A 130 7.79 -0.81 8.14
C PRO A 130 9.00 -0.62 7.23
N ALA A 131 10.08 -1.36 7.51
CA ALA A 131 11.31 -1.26 6.71
C ALA A 131 11.10 -1.72 5.26
N VAL A 132 10.20 -2.69 5.06
CA VAL A 132 9.88 -3.31 3.76
C VAL A 132 8.36 -3.39 3.57
N SER A 133 7.69 -4.19 4.41
CA SER A 133 6.23 -4.35 4.43
C SER A 133 5.74 -4.80 5.81
N THR A 134 4.47 -4.54 6.07
CA THR A 134 3.77 -4.97 7.27
C THR A 134 3.49 -6.48 7.28
N PHE A 135 3.21 -7.07 6.12
CA PHE A 135 2.82 -8.49 6.00
C PHE A 135 3.91 -9.39 5.39
N SER A 136 4.99 -8.80 4.85
CA SER A 136 6.16 -9.53 4.33
C SER A 136 7.46 -8.98 4.91
N SER A 137 8.43 -9.88 5.13
CA SER A 137 9.75 -9.55 5.66
C SER A 137 10.78 -9.18 4.59
N ALA A 138 10.45 -9.36 3.32
CA ALA A 138 11.30 -9.07 2.19
C ALA A 138 10.46 -8.54 1.01
N PRO A 139 11.07 -7.79 0.08
CA PRO A 139 10.41 -7.41 -1.16
C PRO A 139 9.97 -8.67 -1.92
N LEU A 140 8.77 -8.65 -2.51
CA LEU A 140 8.27 -9.81 -3.28
C LEU A 140 8.96 -9.95 -4.64
N ARG A 141 9.44 -8.83 -5.19
CA ARG A 141 10.22 -8.76 -6.43
C ARG A 141 11.27 -7.68 -6.32
N ALA A 142 12.53 -8.01 -6.57
CA ALA A 142 13.62 -7.03 -6.60
C ALA A 142 13.71 -6.33 -7.97
N GLY A 143 14.27 -5.13 -7.98
CA GLY A 143 14.65 -4.39 -9.19
C GLY A 143 13.62 -3.36 -9.64
N PRO A 144 14.06 -2.28 -10.29
CA PRO A 144 13.19 -1.18 -10.68
C PRO A 144 12.18 -1.60 -11.75
N ALA A 145 10.93 -1.22 -11.58
CA ALA A 145 9.87 -1.48 -12.54
C ALA A 145 8.70 -0.50 -12.37
N TRP A 146 7.81 -0.52 -13.36
CA TRP A 146 6.45 0.02 -13.26
C TRP A 146 5.55 -1.08 -12.69
N TYR A 147 5.15 -0.91 -11.44
CA TYR A 147 4.28 -1.83 -10.73
C TYR A 147 2.82 -1.40 -10.85
N ARG A 148 1.92 -2.36 -11.09
CA ARG A 148 0.49 -2.12 -11.31
C ARG A 148 -0.32 -2.55 -10.11
N GLY A 149 -1.29 -1.74 -9.69
CA GLY A 149 -2.14 -2.13 -8.59
C GLY A 149 -3.43 -1.36 -8.48
N ASP A 150 -4.26 -1.85 -7.57
CA ASP A 150 -5.54 -1.27 -7.20
C ASP A 150 -5.46 -0.78 -5.75
N LEU A 151 -5.74 0.51 -5.54
CA LEU A 151 -5.56 1.18 -4.26
C LEU A 151 -6.86 1.38 -3.48
N HIS A 152 -7.99 0.84 -3.96
CA HIS A 152 -9.28 0.96 -3.28
C HIS A 152 -10.12 -0.29 -3.48
N LEU A 153 -10.23 -1.12 -2.44
CA LEU A 153 -10.89 -2.42 -2.48
C LEU A 153 -11.52 -2.75 -1.13
N HIS A 154 -12.74 -3.29 -1.14
CA HIS A 154 -13.46 -3.66 0.09
C HIS A 154 -13.67 -5.16 0.22
N THR A 155 -13.80 -5.63 1.46
CA THR A 155 -14.11 -7.03 1.77
C THR A 155 -15.34 -7.10 2.67
N GLY A 156 -15.69 -8.31 3.11
CA GLY A 156 -16.74 -8.52 4.11
C GLY A 156 -16.39 -8.01 5.52
N HIS A 157 -15.24 -7.35 5.69
CA HIS A 157 -14.86 -6.68 6.93
C HIS A 157 -15.37 -5.23 7.03
N SER A 158 -15.93 -4.70 5.95
CA SER A 158 -16.90 -3.60 5.92
C SER A 158 -18.20 -4.03 5.22
N ASP A 159 -18.26 -3.87 3.92
CA ASP A 159 -19.48 -3.88 3.09
C ASP A 159 -19.28 -4.53 1.71
N GLY A 160 -18.09 -5.05 1.43
CA GLY A 160 -17.85 -5.94 0.30
C GLY A 160 -18.67 -7.23 0.44
N SER A 161 -19.31 -7.65 -0.65
CA SER A 161 -20.25 -8.77 -0.65
C SER A 161 -19.97 -9.78 -1.76
N CYS A 162 -20.36 -11.02 -1.51
CA CYS A 162 -20.21 -12.16 -2.42
C CYS A 162 -21.45 -13.04 -2.39
N ILE A 163 -21.67 -13.82 -3.46
CA ILE A 163 -22.74 -14.82 -3.50
C ILE A 163 -22.24 -16.13 -2.89
N SER A 164 -22.95 -16.63 -1.88
CA SER A 164 -22.67 -17.90 -1.22
C SER A 164 -23.02 -19.10 -2.11
N GLN A 165 -22.63 -20.31 -1.69
CA GLN A 165 -22.92 -21.54 -2.43
C GLN A 165 -24.43 -21.81 -2.61
N SER A 166 -25.27 -21.26 -1.73
CA SER A 166 -26.74 -21.34 -1.82
C SER A 166 -27.38 -20.14 -2.53
N GLY A 167 -26.58 -19.26 -3.14
CA GLY A 167 -27.08 -18.11 -3.90
C GLY A 167 -27.45 -16.89 -3.06
N GLN A 168 -26.99 -16.79 -1.80
CA GLN A 168 -27.30 -15.64 -0.92
C GLN A 168 -26.16 -14.63 -0.90
N THR A 169 -26.48 -13.34 -0.84
CA THR A 169 -25.49 -12.28 -0.59
C THR A 169 -24.95 -12.39 0.83
N VAL A 170 -23.64 -12.50 0.99
CA VAL A 170 -22.93 -12.59 2.27
C VAL A 170 -21.70 -11.67 2.27
N PRO A 171 -21.16 -11.28 3.45
CA PRO A 171 -19.88 -10.59 3.52
C PRO A 171 -18.80 -11.37 2.77
N CYS A 172 -18.07 -10.70 1.89
CA CYS A 172 -17.12 -11.40 1.03
C CYS A 172 -15.83 -11.80 1.77
N PRO A 173 -15.42 -13.08 1.77
CA PRO A 173 -14.13 -13.47 2.33
C PRO A 173 -12.97 -12.75 1.63
N ALA A 174 -12.01 -12.21 2.39
CA ALA A 174 -10.85 -11.50 1.85
C ALA A 174 -10.11 -12.29 0.75
N PHE A 175 -10.02 -13.62 0.89
CA PHE A 175 -9.43 -14.51 -0.12
C PHE A 175 -9.99 -14.30 -1.53
N LYS A 176 -11.30 -14.05 -1.67
CA LYS A 176 -11.95 -13.86 -2.99
C LYS A 176 -11.47 -12.59 -3.69
N ILE A 177 -11.36 -11.48 -2.95
CA ILE A 177 -10.84 -10.20 -3.46
C ILE A 177 -9.37 -10.34 -3.84
N VAL A 178 -8.54 -10.92 -2.97
CA VAL A 178 -7.11 -11.11 -3.25
C VAL A 178 -6.89 -12.06 -4.43
N SER A 179 -7.72 -13.11 -4.57
CA SER A 179 -7.68 -14.01 -5.74
C SER A 179 -8.05 -13.28 -7.02
N ALA A 180 -9.10 -12.46 -7.02
CA ALA A 180 -9.50 -11.68 -8.18
C ALA A 180 -8.39 -10.71 -8.62
N ALA A 181 -7.67 -10.10 -7.67
CA ALA A 181 -6.51 -9.27 -7.96
C ALA A 181 -5.34 -10.04 -8.58
N ALA A 182 -5.06 -11.25 -8.05
CA ALA A 182 -4.03 -12.13 -8.60
C ALA A 182 -4.38 -12.62 -10.02
N ASP A 183 -5.66 -12.95 -10.27
CA ASP A 183 -6.18 -13.36 -11.58
C ASP A 183 -6.13 -12.21 -12.60
N ARG A 184 -6.15 -10.95 -12.13
CA ARG A 184 -5.93 -9.75 -12.95
C ARG A 184 -4.44 -9.43 -13.16
N HIS A 185 -3.53 -10.24 -12.61
CA HIS A 185 -2.08 -10.05 -12.70
C HIS A 185 -1.61 -8.69 -12.16
N LEU A 186 -2.26 -8.16 -11.13
CA LEU A 186 -1.78 -6.98 -10.42
C LEU A 186 -0.50 -7.33 -9.64
N ASP A 187 0.43 -6.37 -9.54
CA ASP A 187 1.63 -6.49 -8.71
C ASP A 187 1.32 -6.14 -7.25
N PHE A 188 0.40 -5.20 -6.98
CA PHE A 188 -0.01 -4.84 -5.62
C PHE A 188 -1.50 -4.51 -5.51
N ILE A 189 -2.02 -4.60 -4.29
CA ILE A 189 -3.34 -4.09 -3.92
C ILE A 189 -3.30 -3.43 -2.54
N ALA A 190 -4.20 -2.47 -2.29
CA ALA A 190 -4.53 -2.02 -0.95
C ALA A 190 -5.98 -2.39 -0.63
N VAL A 191 -6.19 -3.09 0.49
CA VAL A 191 -7.54 -3.45 0.98
C VAL A 191 -7.94 -2.46 2.07
N THR A 192 -9.02 -1.74 1.85
CA THR A 192 -9.34 -0.47 2.50
C THR A 192 -10.70 -0.48 3.20
N ASP A 193 -11.10 -1.60 3.82
CA ASP A 193 -12.38 -1.71 4.54
C ASP A 193 -12.66 -0.49 5.46
N HIS A 194 -13.89 0.03 5.39
CA HIS A 194 -14.34 1.25 6.08
C HIS A 194 -14.08 1.21 7.60
N ASN A 195 -13.24 2.13 8.07
CA ASN A 195 -12.96 2.39 9.50
C ASN A 195 -12.53 1.16 10.32
N SER A 196 -12.22 0.03 9.68
CA SER A 196 -12.03 -1.28 10.28
C SER A 196 -10.56 -1.68 10.33
N THR A 197 -10.18 -2.49 11.33
CA THR A 197 -8.87 -3.16 11.40
C THR A 197 -9.02 -4.68 11.28
N SER A 198 -10.25 -5.19 11.15
CA SER A 198 -10.53 -6.60 11.37
C SER A 198 -10.05 -7.51 10.23
N HIS A 199 -9.81 -6.94 9.05
CA HIS A 199 -9.28 -7.64 7.89
C HIS A 199 -7.78 -7.95 7.97
N TYR A 200 -7.00 -7.21 8.78
CA TYR A 200 -5.54 -7.33 8.78
C TYR A 200 -5.02 -8.72 9.16
N GLY A 201 -5.71 -9.42 10.08
CA GLY A 201 -5.38 -10.81 10.40
C GLY A 201 -5.52 -11.74 9.19
N ALA A 202 -6.61 -11.60 8.44
CA ALA A 202 -6.84 -12.36 7.23
C ALA A 202 -5.82 -12.00 6.13
N LEU A 203 -5.55 -10.72 5.91
CA LEU A 203 -4.56 -10.29 4.91
C LEU A 203 -3.15 -10.82 5.22
N ARG A 204 -2.75 -10.79 6.50
CA ARG A 204 -1.48 -11.34 6.96
C ARG A 204 -1.36 -12.85 6.74
N GLU A 205 -2.46 -13.59 6.92
CA GLU A 205 -2.52 -15.01 6.59
C GLU A 205 -2.33 -15.25 5.08
N LEU A 206 -2.90 -14.38 4.25
CA LEU A 206 -2.90 -14.52 2.79
C LEU A 206 -1.58 -14.13 2.13
N GLN A 207 -0.81 -13.18 2.68
CA GLN A 207 0.39 -12.66 2.03
C GLN A 207 1.41 -13.74 1.62
N PRO A 208 1.75 -14.75 2.45
CA PRO A 208 2.67 -15.82 2.05
C PRO A 208 2.12 -16.76 0.97
N TYR A 209 0.79 -16.85 0.82
CA TYR A 209 0.15 -17.63 -0.23
C TYR A 209 0.19 -16.90 -1.57
N PHE A 210 -0.06 -15.59 -1.55
CA PHE A 210 0.03 -14.70 -2.71
C PHE A 210 1.42 -14.07 -2.83
N ASP A 211 2.44 -14.89 -3.04
CA ASP A 211 3.86 -14.50 -3.04
C ASP A 211 4.30 -13.60 -4.22
N ARG A 212 3.41 -13.34 -5.18
CA ARG A 212 3.60 -12.46 -6.34
C ARG A 212 2.74 -11.20 -6.35
N LEU A 213 1.83 -11.07 -5.37
CA LEU A 213 0.94 -9.93 -5.21
C LEU A 213 1.20 -9.30 -3.85
N LEU A 214 1.66 -8.06 -3.84
CA LEU A 214 1.88 -7.31 -2.61
C LEU A 214 0.53 -6.85 -2.04
N ILE A 215 0.24 -7.25 -0.80
CA ILE A 215 -0.96 -6.84 -0.08
C ILE A 215 -0.54 -5.71 0.88
N ILE A 216 -0.96 -4.49 0.57
CA ILE A 216 -0.71 -3.31 1.39
C ILE A 216 -1.85 -3.17 2.40
N PRO A 217 -1.57 -3.02 3.71
CA PRO A 217 -2.61 -2.69 4.68
C PRO A 217 -3.17 -1.31 4.37
N GLY A 218 -4.48 -1.26 4.15
CA GLY A 218 -5.23 -0.04 3.92
C GLY A 218 -6.38 0.12 4.91
N ARG A 219 -6.96 1.32 4.92
CA ARG A 219 -8.25 1.62 5.55
C ARG A 219 -8.85 2.83 4.88
N GLU A 220 -10.13 2.76 4.53
CA GLU A 220 -10.89 3.94 4.20
C GLU A 220 -11.38 4.62 5.48
N ILE A 221 -10.91 5.84 5.71
CA ILE A 221 -11.43 6.72 6.74
C ILE A 221 -12.70 7.36 6.21
N THR A 222 -13.84 6.89 6.70
CA THR A 222 -15.16 7.34 6.28
C THR A 222 -15.71 8.28 7.33
N THR A 223 -15.90 9.54 6.93
CA THR A 223 -16.42 10.61 7.78
C THR A 223 -17.61 11.28 7.10
N PHE A 224 -18.33 12.15 7.81
CA PHE A 224 -19.41 12.94 7.21
C PHE A 224 -18.92 14.14 6.39
N GLU A 225 -17.62 14.40 6.38
CA GLU A 225 -17.00 15.53 5.66
C GLU A 225 -16.17 15.08 4.44
N GLY A 226 -16.14 13.79 4.13
CA GLY A 226 -15.31 13.23 3.06
C GLY A 226 -14.71 11.87 3.46
N HIS A 227 -14.28 11.12 2.45
CA HIS A 227 -13.55 9.87 2.61
C HIS A 227 -12.07 10.02 2.26
N ALA A 228 -11.23 9.24 2.93
CA ALA A 228 -9.81 9.18 2.63
C ALA A 228 -9.19 7.81 2.92
N ASN A 229 -8.52 7.21 1.94
CA ASN A 229 -7.73 6.02 2.17
C ASN A 229 -6.42 6.33 2.88
N VAL A 230 -6.10 5.51 3.88
CA VAL A 230 -4.81 5.50 4.58
C VAL A 230 -4.10 4.18 4.29
N PHE A 231 -2.85 4.26 3.83
CA PHE A 231 -2.05 3.11 3.44
C PHE A 231 -0.78 2.96 4.26
N GLY A 232 -0.38 1.72 4.50
CA GLY A 232 0.93 1.38 5.09
C GLY A 232 0.95 1.41 6.62
N THR A 233 -0.20 1.29 7.26
CA THR A 233 -0.29 1.13 8.71
C THR A 233 -1.46 0.22 9.09
N THR A 234 -1.27 -0.56 10.15
CA THR A 234 -2.33 -1.36 10.78
C THR A 234 -2.80 -0.76 12.10
N GLU A 235 -2.25 0.38 12.53
CA GLU A 235 -2.63 1.03 13.77
C GLU A 235 -4.04 1.63 13.71
N PHE A 236 -4.63 1.84 14.88
CA PHE A 236 -5.92 2.49 14.98
C PHE A 236 -5.77 4.00 14.71
N ILE A 237 -6.71 4.55 13.93
CA ILE A 237 -6.85 5.98 13.66
C ILE A 237 -8.26 6.34 14.08
N ASP A 238 -8.40 7.29 14.99
CA ASP A 238 -9.71 7.77 15.41
C ASP A 238 -10.29 8.64 14.27
N PHE A 239 -11.24 8.07 13.56
CA PHE A 239 -11.86 8.62 12.35
C PHE A 239 -13.01 9.60 12.63
N ARG A 240 -13.40 9.76 13.90
CA ARG A 240 -14.62 10.49 14.30
C ARG A 240 -14.44 12.00 14.21
N ALA A 241 -14.10 12.52 13.03
CA ALA A 241 -14.02 13.94 12.74
C ALA A 241 -15.31 14.65 13.16
N GLY A 242 -15.18 15.80 13.83
CA GLY A 242 -16.29 16.54 14.46
C GLY A 242 -16.58 16.14 15.91
N SER A 243 -15.90 15.12 16.45
CA SER A 243 -16.02 14.74 17.87
C SER A 243 -15.14 15.58 18.79
N ALA A 244 -15.35 15.47 20.11
CA ALA A 244 -14.50 16.16 21.09
C ALA A 244 -13.02 15.71 21.05
N SER A 245 -12.75 14.44 20.70
CA SER A 245 -11.38 13.90 20.61
C SER A 245 -10.72 14.13 19.26
N VAL A 246 -11.51 14.27 18.19
CA VAL A 246 -11.04 14.53 16.83
C VAL A 246 -11.90 15.64 16.23
N PRO A 247 -11.66 16.92 16.59
CA PRO A 247 -12.54 18.01 16.19
C PRO A 247 -12.61 18.25 14.69
N THR A 248 -11.54 17.98 13.94
CA THR A 248 -11.45 18.29 12.51
C THR A 248 -10.78 17.19 11.71
N MET A 249 -10.98 17.20 10.39
CA MET A 249 -10.21 16.35 9.46
C MET A 249 -8.69 16.54 9.61
N ASN A 250 -8.22 17.72 10.01
CA ASN A 250 -6.79 17.95 10.27
C ASN A 250 -6.26 17.15 11.48
N ASP A 251 -7.13 16.80 12.44
CA ASP A 251 -6.75 15.91 13.55
C ASP A 251 -6.54 14.47 13.05
N VAL A 252 -7.35 14.02 12.08
CA VAL A 252 -7.13 12.74 11.38
C VAL A 252 -5.79 12.78 10.66
N PHE A 253 -5.50 13.84 9.89
CA PHE A 253 -4.22 13.98 9.17
C PHE A 253 -3.01 13.92 10.12
N ARG A 254 -3.08 14.61 11.26
CA ARG A 254 -2.02 14.56 12.28
C ARG A 254 -1.83 13.18 12.91
N GLN A 255 -2.90 12.38 13.04
CA GLN A 255 -2.78 10.99 13.48
C GLN A 255 -2.03 10.17 12.42
N VAL A 256 -2.41 10.30 11.15
CA VAL A 256 -1.79 9.58 10.02
C VAL A 256 -0.31 9.95 9.85
N GLU A 257 0.04 11.24 9.96
CA GLU A 257 1.42 11.73 9.87
C GLU A 257 2.33 11.08 10.91
N LYS A 258 1.85 10.89 12.15
CA LYS A 258 2.62 10.23 13.23
C LYS A 258 2.90 8.75 12.95
N LEU A 259 2.12 8.14 12.07
CA LEU A 259 2.26 6.75 11.67
C LEU A 259 3.10 6.59 10.39
N HIS A 260 3.60 7.70 9.82
CA HIS A 260 4.31 7.72 8.53
C HIS A 260 3.53 7.03 7.39
N ALA A 261 2.21 6.96 7.52
CA ALA A 261 1.33 6.39 6.51
C ALA A 261 1.12 7.36 5.33
N LEU A 262 0.51 6.88 4.26
CA LEU A 262 0.13 7.69 3.10
C LEU A 262 -1.37 7.92 3.15
N ILE A 263 -1.83 9.16 3.01
CA ILE A 263 -3.26 9.47 2.87
C ILE A 263 -3.60 9.93 1.46
N SER A 264 -4.71 9.39 0.95
CA SER A 264 -5.36 9.78 -0.30
C SER A 264 -6.78 10.27 -0.04
N VAL A 265 -7.17 11.41 -0.61
CA VAL A 265 -8.60 11.79 -0.67
C VAL A 265 -9.31 10.89 -1.68
N ASN A 266 -10.44 10.29 -1.29
CA ASN A 266 -11.20 9.39 -2.16
C ASN A 266 -12.30 10.15 -2.89
N HIS A 267 -12.58 9.74 -4.13
CA HIS A 267 -13.72 10.16 -4.97
C HIS A 267 -14.36 11.54 -4.60
N PRO A 268 -13.61 12.65 -4.65
CA PRO A 268 -13.96 13.88 -3.91
C PRO A 268 -15.24 14.56 -4.41
N ASN A 269 -15.65 14.27 -5.64
CA ASN A 269 -16.80 14.88 -6.30
C ASN A 269 -18.07 14.01 -6.23
N ASP A 270 -17.97 12.78 -5.73
CA ASP A 270 -19.12 11.92 -5.52
C ASP A 270 -20.16 12.61 -4.62
N PRO A 271 -21.46 12.35 -4.83
CA PRO A 271 -22.49 12.97 -4.02
C PRO A 271 -22.42 12.47 -2.57
N THR A 272 -22.87 13.30 -1.63
CA THR A 272 -23.17 12.85 -0.27
C THR A 272 -24.68 12.59 -0.16
N GLY A 273 -25.08 11.51 0.50
CA GLY A 273 -26.49 11.19 0.70
C GLY A 273 -26.70 9.71 1.06
N GLU A 274 -27.94 9.24 0.90
CA GLU A 274 -28.30 7.82 1.14
C GLU A 274 -27.56 6.87 0.18
N GLU A 275 -27.18 7.36 -1.01
CA GLU A 275 -26.46 6.61 -2.02
C GLU A 275 -24.98 6.43 -1.68
N CYS A 276 -24.38 7.40 -0.98
CA CYS A 276 -22.97 7.39 -0.59
C CYS A 276 -22.77 8.34 0.59
N MET A 277 -22.75 7.79 1.81
CA MET A 277 -22.80 8.61 3.03
C MET A 277 -21.44 9.26 3.29
N GLY A 278 -21.34 10.58 3.07
CA GLY A 278 -20.12 11.33 3.38
C GLY A 278 -19.04 11.29 2.30
N CYS A 279 -19.35 10.79 1.10
CA CYS A 279 -18.37 10.60 0.03
C CYS A 279 -17.84 11.93 -0.54
N ARG A 280 -18.71 12.93 -0.69
CA ARG A 280 -18.29 14.26 -1.14
C ARG A 280 -17.26 14.85 -0.18
N TRP A 281 -16.16 15.36 -0.72
CA TRP A 281 -15.21 16.12 0.08
C TRP A 281 -15.79 17.48 0.47
N LEU A 282 -16.22 17.60 1.72
CA LEU A 282 -16.83 18.79 2.33
C LEU A 282 -15.98 19.42 3.44
N ALA A 283 -14.85 18.81 3.79
CA ALA A 283 -13.91 19.31 4.80
C ALA A 283 -13.20 20.60 4.34
N ALA A 284 -13.93 21.72 4.33
CA ALA A 284 -13.49 22.99 3.75
C ALA A 284 -12.22 23.57 4.41
N ASN A 285 -12.00 23.27 5.69
CA ASN A 285 -10.84 23.72 6.46
C ASN A 285 -9.70 22.68 6.50
N ALA A 286 -9.80 21.59 5.73
CA ALA A 286 -8.75 20.60 5.65
C ALA A 286 -7.50 21.18 4.96
N ASP A 287 -6.35 21.04 5.62
CA ASP A 287 -5.05 21.42 5.11
C ASP A 287 -4.53 20.32 4.18
N LEU A 288 -4.92 20.41 2.90
CA LEU A 288 -4.55 19.42 1.89
C LEU A 288 -3.04 19.39 1.59
N SER A 289 -2.23 20.32 2.12
CA SER A 289 -0.76 20.19 2.03
C SER A 289 -0.20 19.02 2.86
N ARG A 290 -1.03 18.45 3.74
CA ARG A 290 -0.73 17.25 4.55
C ARG A 290 -1.12 15.95 3.87
N VAL A 291 -1.76 16.03 2.71
CA VAL A 291 -2.24 14.88 1.94
C VAL A 291 -1.24 14.57 0.82
N GLN A 292 -1.03 13.28 0.53
CA GLN A 292 -0.05 12.85 -0.47
C GLN A 292 -0.70 12.52 -1.81
N ALA A 293 -1.94 12.03 -1.81
CA ALA A 293 -2.61 11.58 -3.02
C ALA A 293 -4.09 11.97 -3.08
N VAL A 294 -4.67 11.83 -4.26
CA VAL A 294 -6.11 11.95 -4.48
C VAL A 294 -6.53 10.97 -5.56
N GLU A 295 -7.68 10.34 -5.38
CA GLU A 295 -8.32 9.57 -6.44
C GLU A 295 -8.80 10.52 -7.54
N ALA A 296 -7.97 10.67 -8.56
CA ALA A 296 -8.34 11.39 -9.78
C ALA A 296 -9.36 10.58 -10.59
N VAL A 297 -9.28 9.24 -10.50
CA VAL A 297 -10.22 8.30 -11.12
C VAL A 297 -10.63 7.26 -10.07
N ASN A 298 -11.91 7.18 -9.75
CA ASN A 298 -12.47 6.13 -8.90
C ASN A 298 -13.48 5.32 -9.74
N GLY A 299 -13.33 3.99 -9.74
CA GLY A 299 -14.13 3.09 -10.56
C GLY A 299 -14.30 3.58 -12.00
N GLY A 300 -15.54 3.78 -12.43
CA GLY A 300 -15.87 4.19 -13.80
C GLY A 300 -15.73 5.68 -14.08
N ASN A 301 -15.46 6.49 -13.04
CA ASN A 301 -15.57 7.94 -13.06
C ASN A 301 -14.26 8.62 -13.47
N ALA A 302 -13.80 8.34 -14.70
CA ALA A 302 -12.62 9.00 -15.27
C ALA A 302 -12.93 10.39 -15.87
N GLU A 303 -14.19 10.62 -16.24
CA GLU A 303 -14.65 11.87 -16.87
C GLU A 303 -16.05 12.25 -16.35
N GLY A 304 -16.45 13.49 -16.59
CA GLY A 304 -17.76 14.00 -16.17
C GLY A 304 -17.78 14.57 -14.74
N PRO A 305 -18.97 14.87 -14.20
CA PRO A 305 -19.11 15.64 -12.96
C PRO A 305 -18.64 14.90 -11.69
N LEU A 306 -18.55 13.57 -11.75
CA LEU A 306 -18.10 12.74 -10.62
C LEU A 306 -16.59 12.47 -10.65
N ALA A 307 -15.90 12.77 -11.76
CA ALA A 307 -14.47 12.54 -11.86
C ALA A 307 -13.70 13.37 -10.82
N GLY A 308 -12.66 12.80 -10.21
CA GLY A 308 -11.82 13.49 -9.23
C GLY A 308 -10.84 14.49 -9.85
N ILE A 309 -10.57 14.39 -11.16
CA ILE A 309 -9.61 15.23 -11.89
C ILE A 309 -9.81 16.74 -11.64
N PRO A 310 -11.02 17.33 -11.74
CA PRO A 310 -11.17 18.77 -11.51
C PRO A 310 -10.83 19.20 -10.08
N PHE A 311 -11.14 18.36 -9.08
CA PHE A 311 -10.76 18.63 -7.69
C PHE A 311 -9.23 18.59 -7.53
N TRP A 312 -8.59 17.58 -8.11
CA TRP A 312 -7.14 17.41 -8.11
C TRP A 312 -6.43 18.60 -8.74
N GLU A 313 -6.82 18.98 -9.96
CA GLU A 313 -6.24 20.12 -10.68
C GLU A 313 -6.42 21.45 -9.94
N ALA A 314 -7.55 21.65 -9.26
CA ALA A 314 -7.75 22.81 -8.41
C ALA A 314 -6.73 22.88 -7.26
N GLN A 315 -6.28 21.75 -6.70
CA GLN A 315 -5.23 21.74 -5.68
C GLN A 315 -3.84 21.96 -6.28
N LEU A 316 -3.56 21.38 -7.45
CA LEU A 316 -2.31 21.63 -8.18
C LEU A 316 -2.13 23.12 -8.50
N ASN A 317 -3.21 23.79 -8.94
CA ASN A 317 -3.23 25.24 -9.21
C ASN A 317 -2.98 26.10 -7.96
N ARG A 318 -3.20 25.55 -6.75
CA ARG A 318 -2.85 26.19 -5.47
C ARG A 318 -1.40 25.92 -5.04
N GLY A 319 -0.65 25.15 -5.82
CA GLY A 319 0.72 24.72 -5.50
C GLY A 319 0.79 23.54 -4.54
N ILE A 320 -0.30 22.78 -4.37
CA ILE A 320 -0.32 21.56 -3.56
C ILE A 320 -0.05 20.37 -4.48
N HIS A 321 1.08 19.69 -4.28
CA HIS A 321 1.54 18.61 -5.16
C HIS A 321 0.93 17.26 -4.72
N LEU A 322 -0.36 17.08 -4.96
CA LEU A 322 -1.03 15.78 -4.75
C LEU A 322 -0.73 14.85 -5.92
N THR A 323 -0.42 13.58 -5.64
CA THR A 323 -0.35 12.54 -6.66
C THR A 323 -1.74 12.07 -7.04
N GLY A 324 -2.09 12.16 -8.33
CA GLY A 324 -3.30 11.55 -8.87
C GLY A 324 -3.14 10.03 -8.92
N ILE A 325 -4.01 9.32 -8.21
CA ILE A 325 -4.11 7.85 -8.23
C ILE A 325 -5.52 7.43 -8.68
N GLY A 326 -5.71 6.14 -8.87
CA GLY A 326 -7.04 5.55 -8.98
C GLY A 326 -7.19 4.21 -8.25
N GLY A 327 -8.44 3.87 -7.97
CA GLY A 327 -8.83 2.64 -7.30
C GLY A 327 -10.24 2.23 -7.72
N SER A 328 -10.50 0.92 -7.72
CA SER A 328 -11.78 0.41 -8.24
C SER A 328 -12.95 0.67 -7.33
N ASP A 329 -12.69 0.80 -6.03
CA ASP A 329 -13.71 0.91 -4.98
C ASP A 329 -14.68 -0.27 -5.03
N THR A 330 -14.14 -1.44 -5.41
CA THR A 330 -14.98 -2.58 -5.69
C THR A 330 -15.46 -3.21 -4.40
N HIS A 331 -16.76 -3.49 -4.37
CA HIS A 331 -17.43 -4.19 -3.29
C HIS A 331 -17.76 -5.64 -3.68
N ASN A 332 -17.32 -6.08 -4.87
CA ASN A 332 -17.60 -7.41 -5.40
C ASN A 332 -16.44 -7.90 -6.28
N PRO A 333 -15.73 -8.98 -5.90
CA PRO A 333 -14.60 -9.51 -6.69
C PRO A 333 -15.01 -10.04 -8.07
N ASP A 334 -16.28 -10.39 -8.24
CA ASP A 334 -16.82 -10.91 -9.48
C ASP A 334 -17.28 -9.81 -10.43
N ASP A 335 -17.25 -8.53 -10.02
CA ASP A 335 -17.59 -7.43 -10.91
C ASP A 335 -16.61 -7.34 -12.10
N LYS A 336 -17.17 -7.41 -13.31
CA LYS A 336 -16.45 -7.28 -14.59
C LYS A 336 -16.75 -5.96 -15.29
N SER A 337 -17.49 -5.08 -14.64
CA SER A 337 -17.78 -3.72 -15.09
C SER A 337 -16.56 -2.80 -14.91
N ARG A 338 -16.79 -1.51 -15.15
CA ARG A 338 -15.82 -0.42 -14.93
C ARG A 338 -15.66 -0.05 -13.45
N ALA A 339 -15.94 -0.97 -12.53
CA ALA A 339 -15.69 -0.87 -11.09
C ALA A 339 -15.20 -2.20 -10.51
N GLY A 340 -14.76 -3.13 -11.36
CA GLY A 340 -14.15 -4.38 -10.93
C GLY A 340 -12.68 -4.21 -10.54
N VAL A 341 -12.14 -5.19 -9.82
CA VAL A 341 -10.73 -5.22 -9.38
C VAL A 341 -9.76 -4.83 -10.51
N GLY A 342 -8.90 -3.84 -10.24
CA GLY A 342 -7.91 -3.29 -11.18
C GLY A 342 -8.49 -2.28 -12.17
N TYR A 343 -9.73 -1.81 -12.01
CA TYR A 343 -10.34 -0.80 -12.86
C TYR A 343 -10.73 0.43 -12.03
N PRO A 344 -10.00 1.56 -12.11
CA PRO A 344 -8.76 1.76 -12.85
C PRO A 344 -7.55 1.08 -12.19
N THR A 345 -6.44 0.99 -12.92
CA THR A 345 -5.14 0.55 -12.38
C THR A 345 -4.24 1.75 -12.14
N THR A 346 -3.72 1.88 -10.92
CA THR A 346 -2.61 2.80 -10.63
C THR A 346 -1.28 2.11 -10.96
N VAL A 347 -0.42 2.78 -11.72
CA VAL A 347 0.90 2.28 -12.11
C VAL A 347 1.98 3.17 -11.50
N VAL A 348 2.85 2.56 -10.68
CA VAL A 348 3.83 3.25 -9.84
C VAL A 348 5.24 2.82 -10.22
N GLN A 349 6.12 3.77 -10.50
CA GLN A 349 7.55 3.49 -10.62
C GLN A 349 8.14 3.28 -9.23
N ALA A 350 8.78 2.14 -9.01
CA ALA A 350 9.47 1.85 -7.75
C ALA A 350 10.71 1.00 -7.98
N ALA A 351 11.64 1.02 -7.01
CA ALA A 351 12.91 0.29 -7.08
C ALA A 351 12.78 -1.24 -6.81
N GLU A 352 11.65 -1.67 -6.25
CA GLU A 352 11.32 -3.06 -5.91
C GLU A 352 9.83 -3.14 -5.51
N LEU A 353 9.28 -4.36 -5.46
CA LEU A 353 7.92 -4.64 -5.00
C LEU A 353 7.90 -4.81 -3.49
N SER A 354 7.85 -3.69 -2.78
CA SER A 354 7.65 -3.63 -1.34
C SER A 354 6.68 -2.51 -0.99
N GLU A 355 5.93 -2.67 0.10
CA GLU A 355 4.96 -1.68 0.59
C GLU A 355 5.62 -0.30 0.74
N ARG A 356 6.79 -0.27 1.37
CA ARG A 356 7.58 0.96 1.52
C ARG A 356 7.86 1.63 0.17
N ARG A 357 8.34 0.89 -0.83
CA ARG A 357 8.79 1.45 -2.10
C ARG A 357 7.64 1.85 -3.02
N ILE A 358 6.52 1.12 -2.98
CA ILE A 358 5.29 1.54 -3.66
C ILE A 358 4.76 2.85 -3.06
N LEU A 359 4.68 2.95 -1.73
CA LEU A 359 4.20 4.18 -1.09
C LEU A 359 5.18 5.35 -1.26
N GLU A 360 6.49 5.12 -1.29
CA GLU A 360 7.49 6.13 -1.66
C GLU A 360 7.32 6.60 -3.12
N GLY A 361 7.06 5.70 -4.06
CA GLY A 361 6.79 6.03 -5.46
C GLY A 361 5.53 6.89 -5.63
N ILE A 362 4.46 6.58 -4.90
CA ILE A 362 3.24 7.40 -4.87
C ILE A 362 3.55 8.79 -4.30
N ARG A 363 4.30 8.90 -3.20
CA ARG A 363 4.71 10.21 -2.64
C ARG A 363 5.56 11.02 -3.61
N ALA A 364 6.38 10.36 -4.43
CA ALA A 364 7.23 11.01 -5.41
C ALA A 364 6.46 11.50 -6.65
N GLY A 365 5.25 10.98 -6.89
CA GLY A 365 4.40 11.38 -8.02
C GLY A 365 4.76 10.75 -9.36
N ASN A 366 5.70 9.80 -9.39
CA ASN A 366 6.07 9.08 -10.61
C ASN A 366 5.07 7.94 -10.89
N VAL A 367 3.86 8.35 -11.24
CA VAL A 367 2.65 7.53 -11.29
C VAL A 367 1.83 7.88 -12.53
N PHE A 368 1.17 6.90 -13.13
CA PHE A 368 0.07 7.15 -14.06
C PHE A 368 -1.11 6.20 -13.77
N ILE A 369 -2.29 6.59 -14.22
CA ILE A 369 -3.51 5.79 -14.09
C ILE A 369 -3.85 5.23 -15.47
N ASP A 370 -3.97 3.91 -15.58
CA ASP A 370 -4.59 3.26 -16.73
C ASP A 370 -6.07 3.03 -16.41
N VAL A 371 -6.92 3.83 -17.06
CA VAL A 371 -8.36 3.86 -16.82
C VAL A 371 -9.00 2.51 -17.12
N GLU A 372 -8.44 1.72 -18.05
CA GLU A 372 -8.99 0.41 -18.43
C GLU A 372 -8.26 -0.77 -17.77
N GLY A 373 -7.17 -0.51 -17.05
CA GLY A 373 -6.36 -1.54 -16.39
C GLY A 373 -5.75 -2.57 -17.34
N ARG A 374 -5.13 -2.12 -18.45
CA ARG A 374 -4.42 -3.01 -19.37
C ARG A 374 -3.00 -3.30 -18.84
N PRO A 375 -2.50 -4.54 -19.00
CA PRO A 375 -1.27 -4.98 -18.33
C PRO A 375 0.04 -4.45 -18.94
N ASP A 376 0.01 -3.87 -20.15
CA ASP A 376 1.21 -3.57 -20.95
C ASP A 376 1.31 -2.10 -21.43
N ARG A 377 0.34 -1.26 -21.06
CA ARG A 377 0.37 0.18 -21.35
C ARG A 377 1.36 0.91 -20.46
N LEU A 378 2.14 1.79 -21.05
CA LEU A 378 3.10 2.64 -20.34
C LEU A 378 2.88 4.10 -20.70
N LEU A 379 3.06 4.98 -19.73
CA LEU A 379 3.29 6.39 -19.93
C LEU A 379 4.47 6.83 -19.05
N GLU A 380 5.47 7.44 -19.68
CA GLU A 380 6.57 8.11 -19.02
C GLU A 380 6.63 9.55 -19.53
N MET A 381 6.89 10.48 -18.62
CA MET A 381 7.19 11.86 -18.96
C MET A 381 8.46 12.29 -18.25
N THR A 382 9.30 13.02 -18.98
CA THR A 382 10.45 13.73 -18.41
C THR A 382 10.43 15.17 -18.89
N ALA A 383 10.97 16.07 -18.08
CA ALA A 383 11.23 17.44 -18.49
C ALA A 383 12.66 17.80 -18.14
N ALA A 384 13.33 18.51 -19.04
CA ALA A 384 14.68 18.99 -18.86
C ALA A 384 14.79 20.49 -19.08
N SER A 385 15.51 21.16 -18.19
CA SER A 385 15.89 22.57 -18.37
C SER A 385 17.21 22.82 -17.64
N VAL A 386 18.12 23.59 -18.26
CA VAL A 386 19.39 24.07 -17.68
C VAL A 386 20.10 23.03 -16.77
N GLY A 387 20.54 21.92 -17.36
CA GLY A 387 21.36 20.92 -16.66
C GLY A 387 20.64 20.04 -15.63
N ALA A 388 19.31 20.15 -15.51
CA ALA A 388 18.49 19.27 -14.70
C ALA A 388 17.44 18.55 -15.55
N THR A 389 17.16 17.29 -15.19
CA THR A 389 16.07 16.49 -15.73
C THR A 389 15.26 15.94 -14.57
N VAL A 390 13.94 16.00 -14.69
CA VAL A 390 13.01 15.39 -13.73
C VAL A 390 11.99 14.52 -14.46
N GLU A 391 11.41 13.58 -13.73
CA GLU A 391 10.32 12.71 -14.17
C GLU A 391 8.98 13.22 -13.61
N MET A 392 7.87 12.53 -13.90
CA MET A 392 6.56 12.81 -13.29
C MET A 392 6.67 12.92 -11.77
N GLY A 393 5.99 13.93 -11.21
CA GLY A 393 6.04 14.33 -9.80
C GLY A 393 7.20 15.26 -9.43
N GLY A 394 8.22 15.37 -10.29
CA GLY A 394 9.38 16.22 -10.05
C GLY A 394 9.15 17.71 -10.36
N THR A 395 9.95 18.58 -9.72
CA THR A 395 9.93 20.03 -9.94
C THR A 395 11.25 20.51 -10.54
N LEU A 396 11.19 21.12 -11.73
CA LEU A 396 12.30 21.82 -12.34
C LEU A 396 12.45 23.22 -11.75
N LYS A 397 13.69 23.74 -11.78
CA LYS A 397 13.94 25.16 -11.57
C LYS A 397 14.23 25.79 -12.93
N ALA A 398 13.20 26.31 -13.58
CA ALA A 398 13.33 26.94 -14.89
C ALA A 398 13.22 28.47 -14.77
N PRO A 399 14.33 29.23 -14.95
CA PRO A 399 14.26 30.69 -14.91
C PRO A 399 13.46 31.24 -16.09
N MET A 400 12.90 32.44 -15.93
CA MET A 400 12.19 33.13 -17.01
C MET A 400 13.02 33.17 -18.30
N GLY A 401 12.40 32.78 -19.42
CA GLY A 401 13.03 32.68 -20.73
C GLY A 401 13.78 31.38 -20.99
N ALA A 402 13.90 30.49 -20.01
CA ALA A 402 14.47 29.16 -20.23
C ALA A 402 13.53 28.28 -21.06
N THR A 403 14.11 27.47 -21.92
CA THR A 403 13.40 26.40 -22.61
C THR A 403 13.28 25.19 -21.68
N ILE A 404 12.09 24.61 -21.65
CA ILE A 404 11.78 23.35 -20.98
C ILE A 404 11.53 22.33 -22.08
N HIS A 405 12.40 21.33 -22.18
CA HIS A 405 12.29 20.23 -23.13
C HIS A 405 11.49 19.10 -22.47
N VAL A 406 10.25 18.88 -22.91
CA VAL A 406 9.40 17.80 -22.41
C VAL A 406 9.52 16.61 -23.35
N SER A 407 9.73 15.41 -22.82
CA SER A 407 9.72 14.15 -23.56
C SER A 407 8.65 13.21 -23.01
N VAL A 408 7.84 12.66 -23.89
CA VAL A 408 6.77 11.71 -23.61
C VAL A 408 7.14 10.37 -24.26
N HIS A 409 7.04 9.29 -23.51
CA HIS A 409 7.18 7.93 -24.00
C HIS A 409 5.93 7.14 -23.62
N ALA A 410 5.30 6.52 -24.60
CA ALA A 410 4.08 5.75 -24.41
C ALA A 410 4.15 4.41 -25.17
N THR A 411 3.63 3.35 -24.56
CA THR A 411 3.60 2.03 -25.19
C THR A 411 2.20 1.43 -25.24
N GLN A 412 1.94 0.60 -26.26
CA GLN A 412 0.69 -0.16 -26.44
C GLN A 412 -0.57 0.72 -26.51
N LEU A 413 -0.43 1.89 -27.14
CA LEU A 413 -1.46 2.92 -27.28
C LEU A 413 -1.62 3.38 -28.74
N ASN A 414 -1.33 2.50 -29.71
CA ASN A 414 -1.42 2.81 -31.13
C ASN A 414 -2.81 3.33 -31.52
N GLY A 415 -2.81 4.41 -32.29
CA GLY A 415 -4.03 5.06 -32.78
C GLY A 415 -4.69 5.98 -31.76
N ALA A 416 -4.20 6.05 -30.53
CA ALA A 416 -4.61 7.03 -29.53
C ALA A 416 -4.01 8.42 -29.80
N ILE A 417 -4.44 9.41 -29.04
CA ILE A 417 -4.07 10.82 -29.17
C ILE A 417 -3.51 11.30 -27.82
N THR A 418 -2.35 11.94 -27.87
CA THR A 418 -1.73 12.62 -26.74
C THR A 418 -2.44 13.95 -26.51
N GLU A 419 -2.94 14.16 -25.30
CA GLU A 419 -3.54 15.43 -24.86
C GLU A 419 -2.66 16.03 -23.77
N VAL A 420 -2.12 17.22 -24.02
CA VAL A 420 -1.26 17.93 -23.07
C VAL A 420 -2.11 18.90 -22.26
N ILE A 421 -2.02 18.82 -20.93
CA ILE A 421 -2.72 19.69 -20.00
C ILE A 421 -1.69 20.53 -19.24
N GLN A 422 -1.87 21.86 -19.28
CA GLN A 422 -1.11 22.81 -18.48
C GLN A 422 -2.07 23.62 -17.61
N ASP A 423 -1.87 23.60 -16.29
CA ASP A 423 -2.68 24.35 -15.30
C ASP A 423 -4.21 24.16 -15.45
N GLY A 424 -4.62 22.94 -15.82
CA GLY A 424 -6.02 22.54 -16.00
C GLY A 424 -6.60 22.93 -17.36
N ARG A 425 -5.75 23.37 -18.31
CA ARG A 425 -6.17 23.71 -19.68
C ARG A 425 -5.46 22.84 -20.69
N THR A 426 -6.22 22.35 -21.68
CA THR A 426 -5.64 21.67 -22.83
C THR A 426 -4.82 22.66 -23.65
N VAL A 427 -3.57 22.29 -23.92
CA VAL A 427 -2.64 23.03 -24.79
C VAL A 427 -2.18 22.11 -25.92
N SER A 428 -1.78 22.71 -27.05
CA SER A 428 -1.39 21.98 -28.26
C SER A 428 0.06 22.27 -28.67
N PRO A 429 1.06 21.93 -27.84
CA PRO A 429 2.47 22.15 -28.18
C PRO A 429 2.98 21.13 -29.23
N LEU A 430 2.23 20.03 -29.42
CA LEU A 430 2.55 18.98 -30.36
C LEU A 430 2.02 19.32 -31.76
N SER A 431 2.90 19.31 -32.77
CA SER A 431 2.50 19.40 -34.17
C SER A 431 1.76 18.15 -34.64
N GLU A 432 2.04 16.99 -34.03
CA GLU A 432 1.43 15.71 -34.36
C GLU A 432 1.11 14.92 -33.09
N PRO A 433 -0.11 15.01 -32.54
CA PRO A 433 -0.46 14.37 -31.26
C PRO A 433 -0.79 12.87 -31.37
N ALA A 434 -0.90 12.32 -32.58
CA ALA A 434 -1.31 10.93 -32.80
C ALA A 434 -0.19 9.92 -32.48
N ILE A 435 -0.51 8.90 -31.69
CA ILE A 435 0.39 7.79 -31.35
C ILE A 435 0.38 6.79 -32.50
N LYS A 436 1.40 6.82 -33.35
CA LYS A 436 1.47 6.01 -34.59
C LYS A 436 2.16 4.66 -34.45
N ALA A 437 2.83 4.41 -33.33
CA ALA A 437 3.65 3.22 -33.09
C ALA A 437 3.37 2.62 -31.70
N ALA A 438 3.76 1.36 -31.52
CA ALA A 438 3.54 0.62 -30.26
C ALA A 438 4.55 0.99 -29.18
N ASP A 439 5.72 1.48 -29.58
CA ASP A 439 6.66 2.24 -28.77
C ASP A 439 6.73 3.62 -29.42
N PHE A 440 6.18 4.62 -28.73
CA PHE A 440 6.03 5.98 -29.23
C PHE A 440 6.79 6.95 -28.34
N ARG A 441 7.62 7.78 -28.95
CA ARG A 441 8.36 8.85 -28.28
C ARG A 441 8.15 10.15 -29.01
N GLN A 442 7.86 11.20 -28.26
CA GLN A 442 7.72 12.54 -28.79
C GLN A 442 8.24 13.56 -27.79
N SER A 443 8.78 14.66 -28.30
CA SER A 443 9.23 15.78 -27.48
C SER A 443 8.68 17.09 -28.00
N PHE A 444 8.59 18.08 -27.12
CA PHE A 444 8.21 19.44 -27.44
C PHE A 444 8.82 20.41 -26.43
N ASP A 445 8.89 21.67 -26.84
CA ASP A 445 9.49 22.73 -26.06
C ASP A 445 8.42 23.66 -25.51
N MET A 446 8.65 24.10 -24.27
CA MET A 446 7.87 25.15 -23.63
C MET A 446 8.79 26.26 -23.14
N ALA A 447 8.26 27.48 -23.02
CA ALA A 447 8.98 28.60 -22.45
C ALA A 447 8.56 28.79 -20.99
N ALA A 448 9.54 28.89 -20.09
CA ALA A 448 9.30 29.31 -18.72
C ALA A 448 9.05 30.83 -18.70
N ASP A 449 7.96 31.26 -18.07
CA ASP A 449 7.60 32.68 -17.92
C ASP A 449 7.95 33.25 -16.53
N GLY A 450 8.51 32.42 -15.65
CA GLY A 450 8.83 32.75 -14.25
C GLY A 450 7.67 32.56 -13.27
N GLY A 451 6.50 32.13 -13.76
CA GLY A 451 5.38 31.67 -12.94
C GLY A 451 5.56 30.22 -12.46
N ARG A 452 4.65 29.79 -11.59
CA ARG A 452 4.55 28.39 -11.16
C ARG A 452 3.59 27.67 -12.08
N HIS A 453 4.04 26.57 -12.67
CA HIS A 453 3.23 25.80 -13.61
C HIS A 453 3.33 24.30 -13.33
N TRP A 454 2.34 23.58 -13.81
CA TRP A 454 2.42 22.14 -13.95
C TRP A 454 1.93 21.70 -15.33
N ILE A 455 2.51 20.59 -15.81
CA ILE A 455 2.11 19.94 -17.06
C ILE A 455 1.90 18.45 -16.83
N ARG A 456 0.86 17.89 -17.41
CA ARG A 456 0.66 16.44 -17.47
C ARG A 456 0.16 16.04 -18.86
N VAL A 457 0.24 14.75 -19.16
CA VAL A 457 -0.27 14.17 -20.39
C VAL A 457 -1.41 13.21 -20.07
N ASN A 458 -2.51 13.39 -20.78
CA ASN A 458 -3.54 12.39 -20.95
C ASN A 458 -3.31 11.65 -22.27
N ILE A 459 -3.78 10.41 -22.35
CA ILE A 459 -3.91 9.70 -23.62
C ILE A 459 -5.37 9.34 -23.83
N ARG A 460 -5.92 9.75 -24.98
CA ARG A 460 -7.31 9.51 -25.37
C ARG A 460 -7.40 8.58 -26.56
N ASN A 461 -8.44 7.76 -26.62
CA ASN A 461 -8.73 6.98 -27.81
C ASN A 461 -9.25 7.88 -28.96
N ARG A 462 -9.52 7.30 -30.14
CA ARG A 462 -9.99 8.07 -31.31
C ARG A 462 -11.38 8.68 -31.13
N GLU A 463 -12.19 8.08 -30.27
CA GLU A 463 -13.52 8.58 -29.91
C GLU A 463 -13.46 9.64 -28.79
N GLY A 464 -12.26 10.03 -28.35
CA GLY A 464 -12.04 11.05 -27.33
C GLY A 464 -12.11 10.55 -25.88
N ARG A 465 -12.31 9.25 -25.64
CA ARG A 465 -12.38 8.67 -24.29
C ARG A 465 -11.01 8.62 -23.64
N LEU A 466 -10.94 8.98 -22.37
CA LEU A 466 -9.72 8.93 -21.57
C LEU A 466 -9.24 7.48 -21.35
N LEU A 467 -7.97 7.21 -21.69
CA LEU A 467 -7.32 5.90 -21.49
C LEU A 467 -6.26 5.96 -20.41
N ILE A 468 -5.39 6.99 -20.44
CA ILE A 468 -4.32 7.19 -19.47
C ILE A 468 -4.40 8.59 -18.89
N VAL A 469 -4.14 8.70 -17.58
CA VAL A 469 -3.94 9.97 -16.85
C VAL A 469 -2.54 9.97 -16.28
N GLY A 470 -1.64 10.80 -16.81
CA GLY A 470 -0.29 11.01 -16.25
C GLY A 470 -0.29 11.97 -15.08
N ASN A 471 0.65 11.79 -14.14
CA ASN A 471 0.92 12.77 -13.10
C ASN A 471 1.76 13.95 -13.62
N PRO A 472 1.65 15.12 -12.97
CA PRO A 472 2.27 16.34 -13.45
C PRO A 472 3.78 16.38 -13.23
N ILE A 473 4.47 17.14 -14.09
CA ILE A 473 5.78 17.72 -13.84
C ILE A 473 5.58 19.21 -13.54
N TYR A 474 6.35 19.76 -12.60
CA TYR A 474 6.24 21.13 -12.12
C TYR A 474 7.46 21.98 -12.52
N TRP A 475 7.30 23.30 -12.64
CA TRP A 475 8.43 24.23 -12.75
C TRP A 475 8.13 25.63 -12.21
#